data_AF-A0A2W4PIE0-F1
#
_entry.id   AF-A0A2W4PIE0-F1
#
_cell.length_a   1.000
_cell.length_b   1.000
_cell.length_c   1.000
_cell.angle_alpha   90.00
_cell.angle_beta   90.00
_cell.angle_gamma   90.00
#
_symmetry.space_group_name_H-M   'P 1'
#
loop_
_entity.id
_entity.type
_entity.pdbx_description
1 polymer ?
#
loop_
_entity_poly.entity_id
_entity_poly.type
_entity_poly.pdbx_seq_one_letter_code
_entity_poly.pdbx_strand_id
1 'polypeptide(L)'
;MFIIKDNYPEFLEHLAVAPIPAPDEDSELITVYGGWTVMVYSGTEHPDEAAEFAINMFGAEDNSRAAAWGMEYNTKLSPRASVIEDYASFYEEFPHDVFANEIFPTAHAEPSYPPEIAQAVWEALQDVMFAGVSGEDAAAAMAEKIDAYLLTR
;
A
#
# COMPACT_ATOMS: atom_id res chain seq x y z
N MET A 1 6.12 -11.11 -9.20
CA MET A 1 7.08 -12.21 -8.95
C MET A 1 7.50 -12.93 -10.23
N PHE A 2 6.63 -12.98 -11.25
CA PHE A 2 6.95 -13.51 -12.60
C PHE A 2 8.27 -12.99 -13.16
N ILE A 3 8.56 -11.69 -13.02
CA ILE A 3 9.82 -11.13 -13.56
C ILE A 3 11.07 -11.79 -12.95
N ILE A 4 11.11 -12.06 -11.63
CA ILE A 4 12.28 -12.69 -11.01
C ILE A 4 12.32 -14.17 -11.37
N LYS A 5 11.20 -14.89 -11.25
CA LYS A 5 11.14 -16.32 -11.57
C LYS A 5 11.48 -16.61 -13.03
N ASP A 6 11.00 -15.78 -13.94
CA ASP A 6 11.11 -16.01 -15.38
C ASP A 6 12.42 -15.46 -15.95
N ASN A 7 12.98 -14.39 -15.37
CA ASN A 7 14.21 -13.75 -15.92
C ASN A 7 15.46 -13.92 -15.04
N TYR A 8 15.30 -14.26 -13.75
CA TYR A 8 16.39 -14.37 -12.77
C TYR A 8 16.19 -15.53 -11.76
N PRO A 9 15.95 -16.77 -12.24
CA PRO A 9 15.64 -17.91 -11.37
C PRO A 9 16.74 -18.25 -10.36
N GLU A 10 17.99 -17.90 -10.64
CA GLU A 10 19.13 -18.10 -9.74
C GLU A 10 19.02 -17.31 -8.42
N PHE A 11 18.29 -16.20 -8.41
CA PHE A 11 18.09 -15.44 -7.18
C PHE A 11 17.00 -16.02 -6.27
N LEU A 12 16.18 -16.95 -6.76
CA LEU A 12 15.09 -17.51 -5.96
C LEU A 12 15.61 -18.27 -4.72
N GLU A 13 16.79 -18.90 -4.81
CA GLU A 13 17.42 -19.57 -3.67
C GLU A 13 18.01 -18.60 -2.63
N HIS A 14 18.04 -17.30 -2.95
CA HIS A 14 18.70 -16.26 -2.15
C HIS A 14 17.74 -15.14 -1.73
N LEU A 15 16.47 -15.22 -2.12
CA LEU A 15 15.45 -14.23 -1.80
C LEU A 15 14.46 -14.80 -0.81
N ALA A 16 14.16 -14.01 0.22
CA ALA A 16 13.09 -14.27 1.17
C ALA A 16 12.24 -13.01 1.30
N VAL A 17 11.01 -13.18 1.77
CA VAL A 17 10.12 -12.09 2.17
C VAL A 17 9.91 -12.24 3.68
N ALA A 18 9.90 -11.12 4.39
CA ALA A 18 9.66 -11.07 5.82
C ALA A 18 8.88 -9.80 6.18
N PRO A 19 8.15 -9.79 7.31
CA PRO A 19 7.59 -8.58 7.89
C PRO A 19 8.67 -7.52 8.17
N ILE A 20 8.27 -6.24 8.19
CA ILE A 20 9.15 -5.16 8.63
C ILE A 20 9.48 -5.40 10.12
N PRO A 21 10.75 -5.31 10.54
CA PRO A 21 11.11 -5.51 11.94
C PRO A 21 10.36 -4.56 12.87
N ALA A 22 9.92 -5.08 14.02
CA ALA A 22 9.36 -4.26 15.08
C ALA A 22 10.46 -3.32 15.64
N PRO A 23 10.10 -2.10 16.10
CA PRO A 23 11.07 -1.17 16.68
C PRO A 23 11.78 -1.74 17.93
N ASP A 24 11.05 -2.48 18.75
CA ASP A 24 11.51 -3.11 19.99
C ASP A 24 11.04 -4.58 20.04
N GLU A 25 11.70 -5.41 20.87
CA GLU A 25 11.43 -6.86 20.98
C GLU A 25 9.97 -7.19 21.36
N ASP A 26 9.34 -6.36 22.19
CA ASP A 26 7.97 -6.56 22.66
C ASP A 26 6.92 -5.78 21.85
N SER A 27 7.32 -5.10 20.77
CA SER A 27 6.40 -4.34 19.93
C SER A 27 5.66 -5.25 18.94
N GLU A 28 4.37 -4.98 18.73
CA GLU A 28 3.63 -5.61 17.64
C GLU A 28 4.25 -5.25 16.29
N LEU A 29 4.28 -6.20 15.36
CA LEU A 29 4.62 -5.93 13.98
C LEU A 29 3.56 -4.99 13.40
N ILE A 30 4.00 -3.92 12.75
CA ILE A 30 3.14 -2.94 12.11
C ILE A 30 3.69 -2.67 10.73
N THR A 31 2.80 -2.64 9.76
CA THR A 31 3.10 -2.14 8.42
C THR A 31 1.98 -1.21 7.96
N VAL A 32 2.21 -0.52 6.85
CA VAL A 32 1.19 0.26 6.17
C VAL A 32 0.72 -0.49 4.93
N TYR A 33 -0.58 -0.46 4.67
CA TYR A 33 -1.10 -0.83 3.36
C TYR A 33 -1.50 0.41 2.57
N GLY A 34 -1.02 0.47 1.34
CA GLY A 34 -1.52 1.35 0.31
C GLY A 34 -2.40 0.59 -0.67
N GLY A 35 -2.57 1.16 -1.87
CA GLY A 35 -3.28 0.50 -2.95
C GLY A 35 -3.79 1.50 -3.96
N TRP A 36 -4.64 1.00 -4.85
CA TRP A 36 -5.34 1.82 -5.82
C TRP A 36 -6.83 1.70 -5.56
N THR A 37 -7.48 2.85 -5.43
CA THR A 37 -8.93 2.93 -5.40
C THR A 37 -9.41 3.47 -6.73
N VAL A 38 -10.30 2.74 -7.39
CA VAL A 38 -10.95 3.21 -8.62
C VAL A 38 -12.13 4.08 -8.22
N MET A 39 -12.11 5.33 -8.65
CA MET A 39 -13.10 6.35 -8.30
C MET A 39 -13.77 6.90 -9.55
N VAL A 40 -15.04 7.26 -9.45
CA VAL A 40 -15.77 7.96 -10.52
C VAL A 40 -15.45 9.45 -10.44
N TYR A 41 -14.97 10.01 -11.54
CA TYR A 41 -14.71 11.45 -11.65
C TYR A 41 -16.02 12.23 -11.59
N SER A 42 -16.14 13.21 -10.69
CA SER A 42 -17.37 13.95 -10.46
C SER A 42 -17.82 14.84 -11.63
N GLY A 43 -16.92 15.14 -12.57
CA GLY A 43 -17.22 15.93 -13.77
C GLY A 43 -17.54 15.10 -15.01
N THR A 44 -17.71 13.78 -14.89
CA THR A 44 -18.07 12.92 -16.03
C THR A 44 -19.49 13.15 -16.50
N GLU A 45 -19.73 13.00 -17.81
CA GLU A 45 -21.09 12.97 -18.40
C GLU A 45 -21.76 11.58 -18.26
N HIS A 46 -20.99 10.57 -17.86
CA HIS A 46 -21.40 9.16 -17.76
C HIS A 46 -21.11 8.56 -16.38
N PRO A 47 -21.76 9.06 -15.30
CA PRO A 47 -21.43 8.63 -13.94
C PRO A 47 -21.87 7.18 -13.66
N ASP A 48 -23.03 6.77 -14.19
CA ASP A 48 -23.58 5.43 -13.95
C ASP A 48 -22.77 4.36 -14.67
N GLU A 49 -22.41 4.60 -15.93
CA GLU A 49 -21.59 3.65 -16.72
C GLU A 49 -20.17 3.55 -16.16
N ALA A 50 -19.59 4.65 -15.68
CA ALA A 50 -18.29 4.64 -15.02
C ALA A 50 -18.33 3.85 -13.69
N ALA A 51 -19.40 4.01 -12.91
CA ALA A 51 -19.60 3.24 -11.68
C ALA A 51 -19.79 1.74 -11.99
N GLU A 52 -20.63 1.42 -12.99
CA GLU A 52 -20.85 0.04 -13.43
C GLU A 52 -19.54 -0.62 -13.87
N PHE A 53 -18.72 0.08 -14.65
CA PHE A 53 -17.40 -0.41 -15.05
C PHE A 53 -16.50 -0.72 -13.84
N ALA A 54 -16.39 0.21 -12.89
CA ALA A 54 -15.56 0.02 -11.70
C ALA A 54 -16.04 -1.16 -10.85
N ILE A 55 -17.35 -1.28 -10.64
CA ILE A 55 -17.96 -2.39 -9.90
C ILE A 55 -17.75 -3.70 -10.67
N ASN A 56 -18.02 -3.74 -11.97
CA ASN A 56 -17.86 -4.97 -12.77
C ASN A 56 -16.43 -5.51 -12.70
N MET A 57 -15.43 -4.62 -12.74
CA MET A 57 -14.03 -5.00 -12.73
C MET A 57 -13.52 -5.44 -11.35
N PHE A 58 -13.91 -4.75 -10.27
CA PHE A 58 -13.27 -4.92 -8.96
C PHE A 58 -14.23 -5.21 -7.80
N GLY A 59 -15.52 -4.86 -7.94
CA GLY A 59 -16.53 -4.95 -6.88
C GLY A 59 -17.61 -6.02 -7.09
N ALA A 60 -17.63 -6.71 -8.22
CA ALA A 60 -18.62 -7.72 -8.54
C ALA A 60 -18.51 -8.95 -7.60
N GLU A 61 -19.60 -9.70 -7.45
CA GLU A 61 -19.57 -11.00 -6.74
C GLU A 61 -18.67 -12.00 -7.45
N ASP A 62 -18.69 -12.00 -8.79
CA ASP A 62 -17.74 -12.76 -9.61
C ASP A 62 -16.34 -12.15 -9.48
N ASN A 63 -15.49 -12.84 -8.70
CA ASN A 63 -14.13 -12.43 -8.40
C ASN A 63 -13.15 -12.63 -9.57
N SER A 64 -13.56 -13.26 -10.69
CA SER A 64 -12.64 -13.65 -11.77
C SER A 64 -11.90 -12.48 -12.42
N ARG A 65 -12.55 -11.33 -12.59
CA ARG A 65 -11.91 -10.12 -13.16
C ARG A 65 -10.92 -9.50 -12.20
N ALA A 66 -11.28 -9.40 -10.92
CA ALA A 66 -10.39 -8.91 -9.88
C ALA A 66 -9.17 -9.81 -9.72
N ALA A 67 -9.37 -11.14 -9.77
CA ALA A 67 -8.31 -12.14 -9.71
C ALA A 67 -7.39 -12.07 -10.94
N ALA A 68 -7.94 -12.04 -12.16
CA ALA A 68 -7.14 -11.90 -13.38
C ALA A 68 -6.27 -10.64 -13.36
N TRP A 69 -6.82 -9.51 -12.92
CA TRP A 69 -6.05 -8.28 -12.74
C TRP A 69 -4.93 -8.42 -11.69
N GLY A 70 -5.23 -9.02 -10.54
CA GLY A 70 -4.29 -9.12 -9.43
C GLY A 70 -3.20 -10.19 -9.60
N MET A 71 -3.48 -11.25 -10.35
CA MET A 71 -2.68 -12.48 -10.39
C MET A 71 -2.08 -12.77 -11.77
N GLU A 72 -2.80 -12.48 -12.86
CA GLU A 72 -2.34 -12.78 -14.23
C GLU A 72 -1.63 -11.57 -14.85
N TYR A 73 -2.31 -10.42 -14.87
CA TYR A 73 -1.77 -9.21 -15.49
C TYR A 73 -0.86 -8.41 -14.56
N ASN A 74 -0.91 -8.70 -13.27
CA ASN A 74 -0.11 -8.04 -12.26
C ASN A 74 0.29 -9.06 -11.17
N THR A 75 0.97 -8.58 -10.14
CA THR A 75 1.20 -9.35 -8.93
C THR A 75 0.83 -8.47 -7.75
N LYS A 76 -0.43 -8.57 -7.30
CA LYS A 76 -1.02 -7.74 -6.25
C LYS A 76 -1.75 -8.60 -5.23
N LEU A 77 -1.66 -8.20 -3.95
CA LEU A 77 -2.57 -8.68 -2.93
C LEU A 77 -3.94 -8.04 -3.16
N SER A 78 -5.01 -8.83 -3.22
CA SER A 78 -6.36 -8.31 -3.35
C SER A 78 -6.79 -7.65 -2.03
N PRO A 79 -7.42 -6.46 -2.05
CA PRO A 79 -8.00 -5.86 -0.85
C PRO A 79 -9.30 -6.55 -0.42
N ARG A 80 -9.84 -7.47 -1.22
CA ARG A 80 -11.10 -8.18 -0.95
C ARG A 80 -10.82 -9.57 -0.39
N ALA A 81 -11.27 -9.82 0.84
CA ALA A 81 -11.20 -11.14 1.48
C ALA A 81 -11.81 -12.23 0.59
N SER A 82 -12.95 -11.97 -0.05
CA SER A 82 -13.61 -12.93 -0.95
C SER A 82 -12.71 -13.39 -2.11
N VAL A 83 -11.89 -12.50 -2.67
CA VAL A 83 -10.95 -12.86 -3.74
C VAL A 83 -9.80 -13.69 -3.18
N ILE A 84 -9.31 -13.38 -1.98
CA ILE A 84 -8.26 -14.16 -1.33
C ILE A 84 -8.76 -15.58 -1.04
N GLU A 85 -9.99 -15.71 -0.53
CA GLU A 85 -10.62 -16.99 -0.23
C GLU A 85 -10.88 -17.84 -1.48
N ASP A 86 -11.48 -17.27 -2.54
CA ASP A 86 -11.79 -17.99 -3.79
C ASP A 86 -10.54 -18.46 -4.53
N TYR A 87 -9.40 -17.78 -4.32
CA TYR A 87 -8.13 -18.05 -4.99
C TYR A 87 -7.01 -18.37 -4.00
N ALA A 88 -7.35 -19.03 -2.89
CA ALA A 88 -6.42 -19.34 -1.80
C ALA A 88 -5.13 -20.02 -2.27
N SER A 89 -5.20 -20.94 -3.25
CA SER A 89 -4.01 -21.63 -3.77
C SER A 89 -2.93 -20.67 -4.29
N PHE A 90 -3.31 -19.53 -4.88
CA PHE A 90 -2.36 -18.52 -5.31
C PHE A 90 -1.72 -17.80 -4.12
N TYR A 91 -2.51 -17.50 -3.10
CA TYR A 91 -2.07 -16.82 -1.88
C TYR A 91 -1.40 -17.75 -0.86
N GLU A 92 -1.38 -19.06 -1.08
CA GLU A 92 -0.60 -20.05 -0.33
C GLU A 92 0.78 -20.33 -0.95
N GLU A 93 1.04 -19.84 -2.16
CA GLU A 93 2.33 -19.99 -2.82
C GLU A 93 3.32 -18.90 -2.42
N PHE A 94 4.60 -19.27 -2.21
CA PHE A 94 5.66 -18.29 -1.99
C PHE A 94 5.80 -17.33 -3.20
N PRO A 95 5.80 -16.00 -2.97
CA PRO A 95 5.90 -15.29 -1.69
C PRO A 95 4.56 -14.74 -1.19
N HIS A 96 3.46 -15.08 -1.87
CA HIS A 96 2.14 -14.51 -1.64
C HIS A 96 1.60 -14.90 -0.27
N ASP A 97 1.99 -16.08 0.22
CA ASP A 97 1.73 -16.57 1.57
C ASP A 97 2.23 -15.61 2.65
N VAL A 98 3.48 -15.15 2.56
CA VAL A 98 4.05 -14.22 3.55
C VAL A 98 3.28 -12.90 3.51
N PHE A 99 2.96 -12.39 2.31
CA PHE A 99 2.19 -11.15 2.20
C PHE A 99 0.77 -11.28 2.74
N ALA A 100 0.05 -12.34 2.39
CA ALA A 100 -1.35 -12.52 2.74
C ALA A 100 -1.55 -12.90 4.22
N ASN A 101 -0.66 -13.73 4.77
CA ASN A 101 -0.86 -14.38 6.06
C ASN A 101 0.01 -13.81 7.19
N GLU A 102 1.14 -13.16 6.87
CA GLU A 102 2.04 -12.59 7.89
C GLU A 102 2.03 -11.05 7.87
N ILE A 103 2.13 -10.44 6.68
CA ILE A 103 2.27 -8.99 6.54
C ILE A 103 0.90 -8.28 6.59
N PHE A 104 -0.03 -8.66 5.73
CA PHE A 104 -1.32 -7.97 5.59
C PHE A 104 -2.17 -7.92 6.87
N PRO A 105 -2.21 -8.97 7.73
CA PRO A 105 -2.96 -8.91 8.98
C PRO A 105 -2.44 -7.85 9.97
N THR A 106 -1.20 -7.39 9.81
CA THR A 106 -0.56 -6.35 10.64
C THR A 106 -0.61 -4.97 9.99
N ALA A 107 -1.27 -4.85 8.84
CA ALA A 107 -1.26 -3.65 8.04
C ALA A 107 -2.35 -2.66 8.46
N HIS A 108 -1.97 -1.38 8.56
CA HIS A 108 -2.87 -0.27 8.81
C HIS A 108 -2.96 0.65 7.59
N ALA A 109 -4.13 1.26 7.36
CA ALA A 109 -4.28 2.27 6.33
C ALA A 109 -3.49 3.51 6.71
N GLU A 110 -2.75 4.09 5.77
CA GLU A 110 -2.18 5.41 5.98
C GLU A 110 -3.31 6.46 6.09
N PRO A 111 -3.22 7.39 7.05
CA PRO A 111 -4.12 8.54 7.08
C PRO A 111 -3.97 9.38 5.81
N SER A 112 -5.10 9.79 5.24
CA SER A 112 -5.13 10.72 4.11
C SER A 112 -4.89 12.15 4.59
N TYR A 113 -3.65 12.61 4.50
CA TYR A 113 -3.27 13.98 4.85
C TYR A 113 -3.40 14.96 3.66
N PRO A 114 -3.76 16.23 3.91
CA PRO A 114 -3.63 17.29 2.91
C PRO A 114 -2.19 17.40 2.39
N PRO A 115 -2.00 17.83 1.13
CA PRO A 115 -0.68 17.99 0.53
C PRO A 115 0.29 18.82 1.39
N GLU A 116 -0.20 19.83 2.10
CA GLU A 116 0.60 20.69 2.96
C GLU A 116 1.23 19.94 4.13
N ILE A 117 0.48 19.00 4.74
CA ILE A 117 1.00 18.16 5.84
C ILE A 117 1.97 17.12 5.29
N ALA A 118 1.63 16.45 4.20
CA ALA A 118 2.52 15.48 3.57
C ALA A 118 3.85 16.13 3.14
N GLN A 119 3.79 17.32 2.54
CA GLN A 119 4.96 18.09 2.13
C GLN A 119 5.86 18.47 3.31
N ALA A 120 5.29 18.82 4.46
CA ALA A 120 6.06 19.10 5.66
C ALA A 120 6.87 17.87 6.13
N VAL A 121 6.27 16.68 6.10
CA VAL A 121 6.98 15.43 6.44
C VAL A 121 8.12 15.14 5.44
N TRP A 122 7.88 15.35 4.14
CA TRP A 122 8.93 15.21 3.12
C TRP A 122 10.09 16.17 3.33
N GLU A 123 9.81 17.43 3.68
CA GLU A 123 10.84 18.42 3.98
C GLU A 123 11.69 18.02 5.20
N ALA A 124 11.06 17.55 6.29
CA ALA A 124 11.81 17.05 7.45
C ALA A 124 12.78 15.92 7.07
N LEU A 125 12.32 14.95 6.27
CA LEU A 125 13.17 13.84 5.82
C LEU A 125 14.36 14.36 4.97
N GLN A 126 14.11 15.31 4.06
CA GLN A 126 15.16 15.89 3.24
C GLN A 126 16.20 16.66 4.07
N ASP A 127 15.76 17.41 5.07
CA ASP A 127 16.64 18.17 5.97
C ASP A 127 17.56 17.23 6.77
N VAL A 128 17.02 16.13 7.28
CA VAL A 128 17.80 15.12 7.99
C VAL A 128 18.78 14.40 7.05
N MET A 129 18.31 13.94 5.89
CA MET A 129 19.12 13.13 4.98
C MET A 129 20.22 13.92 4.27
N PHE A 130 19.96 15.20 3.94
CA PHE A 130 20.81 15.96 3.02
C PHE A 130 21.33 17.29 3.58
N ALA A 131 20.69 17.87 4.59
CA ALA A 131 21.11 19.15 5.17
C ALA A 131 21.83 19.01 6.52
N GLY A 132 21.90 17.81 7.09
CA GLY A 132 22.58 17.55 8.36
C GLY A 132 21.84 18.09 9.58
N VAL A 133 20.53 18.36 9.44
CA VAL A 133 19.65 18.74 10.55
C VAL A 133 19.38 17.50 11.41
N SER A 134 19.27 17.67 12.74
CA SER A 134 18.89 16.55 13.60
C SER A 134 17.44 16.14 13.37
N GLY A 135 17.11 14.87 13.61
CA GLY A 135 15.71 14.42 13.49
C GLY A 135 14.76 15.16 14.42
N GLU A 136 15.23 15.53 15.63
CA GLU A 136 14.46 16.31 16.60
C GLU A 136 14.18 17.74 16.10
N ASP A 137 15.20 18.43 15.59
CA ASP A 137 15.05 19.81 15.09
C ASP A 137 14.17 19.86 13.83
N ALA A 138 14.36 18.92 12.90
CA ALA A 138 13.56 18.83 11.69
C ALA A 138 12.07 18.54 12.01
N ALA A 139 11.82 17.62 12.95
CA ALA A 139 10.47 17.31 13.40
C ALA A 139 9.81 18.52 14.09
N ALA A 140 10.52 19.21 14.97
CA ALA A 140 10.00 20.40 15.65
C ALA A 140 9.63 21.52 14.65
N ALA A 141 10.53 21.81 13.71
CA ALA A 141 10.29 22.84 12.69
C ALA A 141 9.07 22.52 11.80
N MET A 142 8.90 21.26 11.40
CA MET A 142 7.77 20.86 10.56
C MET A 142 6.46 20.71 11.33
N ALA A 143 6.52 20.38 12.63
CA ALA A 143 5.35 20.43 13.51
C ALA A 143 4.78 21.85 13.59
N GLU A 144 5.63 22.88 13.78
CA GLU A 144 5.19 24.28 13.77
C GLU A 144 4.51 24.66 12.44
N LYS A 145 5.04 24.19 11.30
CA LYS A 145 4.46 24.42 9.97
C LYS A 145 3.09 23.76 9.82
N ILE A 146 2.93 22.53 10.31
CA ILE A 146 1.66 21.80 10.31
C ILE A 146 0.64 22.53 11.20
N ASP A 147 1.01 22.91 12.41
CA ASP A 147 0.13 23.62 13.34
C ASP A 147 -0.34 24.96 12.75
N ALA A 148 0.57 25.72 12.12
CA ALA A 148 0.23 26.96 11.43
C ALA A 148 -0.78 26.74 10.30
N TYR A 149 -0.63 25.65 9.52
CA TYR A 149 -1.60 25.28 8.50
C TYR A 149 -2.97 24.92 9.09
N LEU A 150 -3.00 24.11 10.15
CA LEU A 150 -4.23 23.68 10.81
C LEU A 150 -5.03 24.85 11.40
N LEU A 151 -4.37 25.92 11.86
CA LEU A 151 -5.02 27.13 12.37
C LEU A 151 -5.76 27.95 11.29
N THR A 152 -5.58 27.64 10.00
CA THR A 152 -6.22 28.37 8.88
C THR A 152 -7.47 27.68 8.31
N ARG A 153 -7.92 26.59 8.94
CA ARG A 153 -9.01 25.74 8.46
C ARG A 153 -10.23 25.75 9.39
#